data_AF-A0A3N7DMG6-F1
#
_entry.id   AF-A0A3N7DMG6-F1
#
_cell.length_a   1.000
_cell.length_b   1.000
_cell.length_c   1.000
_cell.angle_alpha   90.00
_cell.angle_beta   90.00
_cell.angle_gamma   90.00
#
_symmetry.space_group_name_H-M   'P 1'
#
loop_
_entity.id
_entity.type
_entity.pdbx_description
1 polymer ?
#
loop_
_entity_poly.entity_id
_entity_poly.type
_entity_poly.pdbx_seq_one_letter_code
_entity_poly.pdbx_strand_id
1 'polypeptide(L)'
;NDGLLGGVLGGDGGVLGGVLGGGDGGLLGGVLGNDGLVGNLLGNDGLVGSLLGNDGLVGGLLGGLLGGNSPVANILEPVSSVASGVTDAVEPVVSNVTHAVSGATAPVTDILAGAGSTLAPVTDVVSNVVGTVEHAVAPLVTEVITPITSLLEHGTGGALSPVTNILHGLLG
;
A
#
# COMPACT_ATOMS: atom_id res chain seq x y z
N ASN A 1 31.14 -59.57 -9.78
CA ASN A 1 32.07 -58.45 -9.56
C ASN A 1 31.53 -57.67 -8.38
N ASP A 2 31.61 -58.26 -7.19
CA ASP A 2 30.98 -57.68 -6.00
C ASP A 2 32.08 -57.08 -5.11
N GLY A 3 32.94 -56.28 -5.75
CA GLY A 3 34.00 -55.57 -5.07
C GLY A 3 33.44 -54.48 -4.16
N LEU A 4 34.31 -53.80 -3.40
CA LEU A 4 33.94 -52.71 -2.49
C LEU A 4 33.04 -51.64 -3.15
N LEU A 5 33.23 -51.41 -4.46
CA LEU A 5 32.41 -50.50 -5.25
C LEU A 5 30.96 -50.98 -5.42
N GLY A 6 30.70 -52.29 -5.47
CA GLY A 6 29.35 -52.85 -5.52
C GLY A 6 28.60 -52.70 -4.20
N GLY A 7 29.28 -52.81 -3.05
CA GLY A 7 28.66 -52.56 -1.74
C GLY A 7 28.35 -51.08 -1.48
N VAL A 8 29.11 -50.17 -2.11
CA VAL A 8 28.91 -48.72 -1.96
C VAL A 8 27.95 -48.15 -3.01
N LEU A 9 28.11 -48.53 -4.29
CA LEU A 9 27.36 -47.97 -5.44
C LEU A 9 26.26 -48.90 -5.99
N GLY A 10 26.17 -50.15 -5.53
CA GLY A 10 25.29 -51.14 -6.15
C GLY A 10 23.84 -51.01 -5.71
N GLY A 11 22.95 -50.56 -6.60
CA GLY A 11 21.48 -50.67 -6.50
C GLY A 11 20.86 -50.31 -5.14
N ASP A 12 19.65 -50.80 -4.89
CA ASP A 12 18.90 -50.52 -3.65
C ASP A 12 19.50 -51.19 -2.38
N GLY A 13 20.52 -52.03 -2.54
CA GLY A 13 21.20 -52.75 -1.46
C GLY A 13 22.56 -52.17 -1.04
N GLY A 14 23.10 -51.21 -1.80
CA GLY A 14 24.37 -50.55 -1.49
C GLY A 14 24.20 -49.36 -0.55
N VAL A 15 25.27 -48.92 0.11
CA VAL A 15 25.22 -47.81 1.08
C VAL A 15 24.66 -46.53 0.45
N LEU A 16 25.09 -46.17 -0.76
CA LEU A 16 24.56 -45.01 -1.48
C LEU A 16 23.15 -45.26 -2.01
N GLY A 17 22.74 -46.50 -2.26
CA GLY A 17 21.36 -46.84 -2.57
C GLY A 17 20.43 -46.64 -1.37
N GLY A 18 20.86 -47.02 -0.17
CA GLY A 18 20.08 -46.77 1.05
C GLY A 18 19.95 -45.28 1.37
N VAL A 19 21.01 -44.49 1.17
CA VAL A 19 20.99 -43.05 1.46
C VAL A 19 20.34 -42.23 0.35
N LEU A 20 20.70 -42.51 -0.91
CA LEU A 20 20.39 -41.70 -2.09
C LEU A 20 19.38 -42.35 -3.05
N GLY A 21 18.95 -43.59 -2.78
CA GLY A 21 18.18 -44.45 -3.68
C GLY A 21 17.11 -43.67 -4.44
N GLY A 22 17.13 -43.81 -5.76
CA GLY A 22 16.33 -43.00 -6.69
C GLY A 22 14.84 -43.27 -6.54
N GLY A 23 14.20 -42.56 -5.62
CA GLY A 23 12.78 -42.66 -5.29
C GLY A 23 12.54 -42.50 -3.78
N ASP A 24 11.30 -42.74 -3.33
CA ASP A 24 10.87 -42.53 -1.93
C ASP A 24 11.47 -43.54 -0.93
N GLY A 25 12.29 -44.48 -1.40
CA GLY A 25 12.84 -45.58 -0.59
C GLY A 25 14.15 -45.29 0.15
N GLY A 26 14.90 -44.25 -0.25
CA GLY A 26 16.17 -43.88 0.40
C GLY A 26 15.99 -42.89 1.56
N LEU A 27 16.97 -42.77 2.47
CA LEU A 27 16.89 -41.82 3.60
C LEU A 27 16.69 -40.37 3.13
N LEU A 28 17.38 -39.94 2.07
CA LEU A 28 17.16 -38.61 1.50
C LEU A 28 15.84 -38.50 0.74
N GLY A 29 15.32 -39.60 0.18
CA GLY A 29 13.98 -39.64 -0.42
C GLY A 29 12.90 -39.43 0.64
N GLY A 30 12.99 -40.11 1.78
CA GLY A 30 12.06 -39.94 2.89
C GLY A 30 12.13 -38.58 3.59
N VAL A 31 13.23 -37.83 3.46
CA VAL A 31 13.35 -36.48 4.02
C VAL A 31 13.10 -35.39 2.99
N LEU A 32 13.78 -35.41 1.84
CA LEU A 32 13.72 -34.36 0.82
C LEU A 32 12.78 -34.67 -0.35
N GLY A 33 12.27 -35.89 -0.47
CA GLY A 33 11.30 -36.24 -1.49
C GLY A 33 9.99 -35.47 -1.32
N ASN A 34 9.17 -35.46 -2.37
CA ASN A 34 7.89 -34.76 -2.38
C ASN A 34 6.94 -35.27 -1.29
N ASP A 35 6.97 -36.57 -1.02
CA ASP A 35 6.21 -37.22 0.05
C ASP A 35 7.04 -37.38 1.34
N GLY A 36 8.26 -36.84 1.34
CA GLY A 36 9.18 -36.84 2.48
C GLY A 36 8.85 -35.75 3.49
N LEU A 37 9.59 -35.70 4.60
CA LEU A 37 9.35 -34.74 5.69
C LEU A 37 9.37 -33.28 5.22
N VAL A 38 10.34 -32.91 4.38
CA VAL A 38 10.48 -31.56 3.83
C VAL A 38 9.41 -31.30 2.76
N GLY A 39 9.10 -32.27 1.90
CA GLY A 39 8.02 -32.13 0.92
C GLY A 39 6.65 -31.93 1.58
N ASN A 40 6.34 -32.70 2.61
CA ASN A 40 5.09 -32.55 3.38
C ASN A 40 5.02 -31.26 4.21
N LEU A 41 6.17 -30.67 4.57
CA LEU A 41 6.19 -29.42 5.33
C LEU A 41 6.21 -28.19 4.40
N LEU A 42 7.09 -28.16 3.40
CA LEU A 42 7.40 -27.00 2.55
C LEU A 42 6.86 -27.11 1.13
N GLY A 43 6.40 -28.29 0.71
CA GLY A 43 5.77 -28.47 -0.60
C GLY A 43 4.48 -27.64 -0.73
N ASN A 44 4.00 -27.49 -1.96
CA ASN A 44 2.81 -26.69 -2.27
C ASN A 44 1.57 -27.19 -1.52
N ASP A 45 1.44 -28.51 -1.38
CA ASP A 45 0.37 -29.17 -0.61
C ASP A 45 0.78 -29.44 0.85
N GLY A 46 2.01 -29.06 1.22
CA GLY A 46 2.51 -29.20 2.57
C GLY A 46 1.91 -28.19 3.54
N LEU A 47 2.25 -28.28 4.82
CA LEU A 47 1.72 -27.39 5.86
C LEU A 47 2.03 -25.90 5.58
N VAL A 48 3.26 -25.59 5.14
CA VAL A 48 3.66 -24.22 4.80
C VAL A 48 3.03 -23.77 3.49
N GLY A 49 2.97 -24.63 2.46
CA GLY A 49 2.28 -24.33 1.21
C GLY A 49 0.78 -24.07 1.42
N SER A 50 0.13 -24.86 2.27
CA SER A 50 -1.29 -24.70 2.64
C SER A 50 -1.55 -23.46 3.50
N LEU A 51 -0.55 -22.96 4.23
CA LEU A 51 -0.69 -21.75 5.04
C LEU A 51 -0.32 -20.47 4.27
N LEU A 52 0.80 -20.48 3.56
CA LEU A 52 1.41 -19.31 2.91
C LEU A 52 1.25 -19.27 1.39
N GLY A 53 0.87 -20.39 0.77
CA GLY A 53 0.61 -20.45 -0.66
C GLY A 53 -0.55 -19.53 -1.06
N ASN A 54 -0.65 -19.25 -2.36
CA ASN A 54 -1.65 -18.33 -2.90
C ASN A 54 -3.09 -18.74 -2.57
N ASP A 55 -3.36 -20.05 -2.59
CA ASP A 55 -4.65 -20.63 -2.22
C ASP A 55 -4.71 -21.04 -0.74
N GLY A 56 -3.62 -20.83 0.00
CA GLY A 56 -3.52 -21.10 1.41
C GLY A 56 -4.22 -20.06 2.27
N LEU A 57 -4.25 -20.26 3.59
CA LEU A 57 -4.98 -19.36 4.50
C LEU A 57 -4.50 -17.90 4.42
N VAL A 58 -3.18 -17.66 4.39
CA VAL A 58 -2.62 -16.31 4.29
C VAL A 58 -2.80 -15.76 2.89
N GLY A 59 -2.53 -16.54 1.84
CA GLY A 59 -2.74 -16.11 0.45
C GLY A 59 -4.20 -15.76 0.16
N GLY A 60 -5.14 -16.57 0.65
CA GLY A 60 -6.58 -16.34 0.55
C GLY A 60 -7.04 -15.13 1.38
N LEU A 61 -6.50 -14.94 2.59
CA LEU A 61 -6.81 -13.75 3.39
C LEU A 61 -6.27 -12.48 2.73
N LEU A 62 -5.03 -12.48 2.25
CA LEU A 62 -4.46 -11.33 1.56
C LEU A 62 -5.13 -11.07 0.21
N GLY A 63 -5.37 -12.11 -0.58
CA GLY A 63 -6.11 -12.01 -1.84
C GLY A 63 -7.53 -11.53 -1.62
N GLY A 64 -8.20 -11.96 -0.55
CA GLY A 64 -9.53 -11.50 -0.18
C GLY A 64 -9.55 -10.09 0.42
N LEU A 65 -8.49 -9.67 1.13
CA LEU A 65 -8.39 -8.36 1.76
C LEU A 65 -7.86 -7.26 0.82
N LEU A 66 -6.98 -7.62 -0.11
CA LEU A 66 -6.34 -6.70 -1.06
C LEU A 66 -6.93 -6.83 -2.47
N GLY A 67 -7.73 -7.87 -2.71
CA GLY A 67 -8.48 -8.02 -3.96
C GLY A 67 -9.56 -6.95 -4.08
N GLY A 68 -9.98 -6.67 -5.32
CA GLY A 68 -10.93 -5.59 -5.65
C GLY A 68 -12.34 -5.72 -5.07
N ASN A 69 -12.65 -6.80 -4.35
CA ASN A 69 -13.94 -7.02 -3.68
C ASN A 69 -13.79 -7.20 -2.16
N SER A 70 -12.70 -6.69 -1.59
CA SER A 70 -12.41 -6.86 -0.18
C SER A 70 -13.41 -6.11 0.71
N PRO A 71 -13.67 -6.61 1.94
CA PRO A 71 -14.46 -5.89 2.93
C PRO A 71 -13.89 -4.48 3.20
N VAL A 72 -12.57 -4.31 3.08
CA VAL A 72 -11.91 -3.02 3.21
C VAL A 72 -12.25 -2.10 2.04
N ALA A 73 -12.27 -2.59 0.80
CA ALA A 73 -12.74 -1.81 -0.34
C ALA A 73 -14.20 -1.33 -0.12
N ASN A 74 -15.07 -2.21 0.38
CA ASN A 74 -16.46 -1.85 0.70
C ASN A 74 -16.61 -0.83 1.85
N ILE A 75 -15.67 -0.79 2.81
CA ILE A 75 -15.66 0.19 3.90
C ILE A 75 -15.03 1.52 3.46
N LEU A 76 -14.05 1.49 2.55
CA LEU A 76 -13.37 2.69 2.04
C LEU A 76 -14.14 3.36 0.89
N GLU A 77 -14.97 2.64 0.15
CA GLU A 77 -15.76 3.22 -0.95
C GLU A 77 -16.64 4.40 -0.51
N PRO A 78 -17.41 4.30 0.60
CA PRO A 78 -18.17 5.42 1.14
C PRO A 78 -17.30 6.61 1.53
N VAL A 79 -16.10 6.36 2.09
CA VAL A 79 -15.16 7.42 2.49
C VAL A 79 -14.61 8.14 1.27
N SER A 80 -14.25 7.40 0.22
CA SER A 80 -13.83 7.97 -1.06
C SER A 80 -14.94 8.81 -1.69
N SER A 81 -16.18 8.33 -1.65
CA SER A 81 -17.35 9.05 -2.17
C SER A 81 -17.60 10.38 -1.41
N VAL A 82 -17.47 10.36 -0.08
CA VAL A 82 -17.56 11.58 0.74
C VAL A 82 -16.42 12.54 0.44
N ALA A 83 -15.19 12.05 0.29
CA ALA A 83 -14.04 12.88 -0.05
C ALA A 83 -14.22 13.59 -1.40
N SER A 84 -14.70 12.86 -2.41
CA SER A 84 -15.04 13.42 -3.73
C SER A 84 -16.16 14.45 -3.61
N GLY A 85 -17.25 14.12 -2.92
CA GLY A 85 -18.39 15.02 -2.75
C GLY A 85 -18.04 16.30 -1.98
N VAL A 86 -17.16 16.23 -0.98
CA VAL A 86 -16.62 17.42 -0.29
C VAL A 86 -15.77 18.26 -1.25
N THR A 87 -14.93 17.63 -2.07
CA THR A 87 -14.11 18.33 -3.07
C THR A 87 -15.00 19.08 -4.08
N ASP A 88 -16.02 18.41 -4.60
CA ASP A 88 -16.98 18.98 -5.55
C ASP A 88 -17.82 20.11 -4.92
N ALA A 89 -18.16 20.00 -3.64
CA ALA A 89 -18.91 21.03 -2.92
C ALA A 89 -18.07 22.26 -2.56
N VAL A 90 -16.76 22.09 -2.34
CA VAL A 90 -15.84 23.18 -1.97
C VAL A 90 -15.37 23.95 -3.20
N GLU A 91 -15.28 23.32 -4.38
CA GLU A 91 -14.88 23.97 -5.63
C GLU A 91 -15.65 25.29 -5.94
N PRO A 92 -17.00 25.34 -5.94
CA PRO A 92 -17.73 26.57 -6.20
C PRO A 92 -17.52 27.64 -5.13
N VAL A 93 -17.28 27.25 -3.88
CA VAL A 93 -16.98 28.19 -2.79
C VAL A 93 -15.62 28.85 -3.02
N VAL A 94 -14.61 28.07 -3.36
CA VAL A 94 -13.25 28.57 -3.70
C VAL A 94 -13.31 29.47 -4.93
N SER A 95 -14.06 29.08 -5.97
CA SER A 95 -14.23 29.89 -7.18
C SER A 95 -14.94 31.22 -6.88
N ASN A 96 -16.02 31.21 -6.09
CA ASN A 96 -16.74 32.43 -5.71
C ASN A 96 -15.87 33.37 -4.87
N VAL A 97 -15.12 32.84 -3.90
CA VAL A 97 -14.20 33.65 -3.08
C VAL A 97 -13.09 34.24 -3.95
N THR A 98 -12.50 33.45 -4.86
CA THR A 98 -11.45 33.92 -5.77
C THR A 98 -11.97 35.01 -6.72
N HIS A 99 -13.18 34.84 -7.28
CA HIS A 99 -13.83 35.85 -8.13
C HIS A 99 -14.22 37.10 -7.34
N ALA A 100 -14.73 36.95 -6.12
CA ALA A 100 -15.09 38.08 -5.26
C ALA A 100 -13.85 38.89 -4.85
N VAL A 101 -12.75 38.21 -4.50
CA VAL A 101 -11.47 38.86 -4.21
C VAL A 101 -10.94 39.56 -5.46
N SER A 102 -10.86 38.87 -6.60
CA SER A 102 -10.37 39.45 -7.86
C SER A 102 -11.21 40.65 -8.29
N GLY A 103 -12.53 40.57 -8.17
CA GLY A 103 -13.47 41.64 -8.48
C GLY A 103 -13.40 42.82 -7.50
N ALA A 104 -13.11 42.57 -6.22
CA ALA A 104 -12.90 43.61 -5.22
C ALA A 104 -11.54 44.31 -5.38
N THR A 105 -10.50 43.57 -5.77
CA THR A 105 -9.15 44.12 -5.98
C THR A 105 -8.98 44.78 -7.35
N ALA A 106 -9.71 44.35 -8.39
CA ALA A 106 -9.61 44.92 -9.74
C ALA A 106 -9.77 46.46 -9.81
N PRO A 107 -10.84 47.08 -9.26
CA PRO A 107 -10.97 48.53 -9.26
C PRO A 107 -9.91 49.21 -8.40
N VAL A 108 -9.41 48.54 -7.34
CA VAL A 108 -8.31 49.05 -6.54
C VAL A 108 -7.04 49.09 -7.38
N THR A 109 -6.71 48.04 -8.15
CA THR A 109 -5.53 47.98 -9.05
C THR A 109 -5.63 48.92 -10.26
N ASP A 110 -6.84 49.28 -10.69
CA ASP A 110 -7.06 50.32 -11.71
C ASP A 110 -6.91 51.74 -11.12
N ILE A 111 -7.48 52.00 -9.94
CA ILE A 111 -7.32 53.28 -9.21
C ILE A 111 -5.85 53.48 -8.87
N LEU A 112 -5.25 52.49 -8.21
CA LEU A 112 -4.09 51.77 -8.73
C LEU A 112 -3.09 52.47 -9.64
N ALA A 113 -3.05 51.88 -10.82
CA ALA A 113 -2.28 52.29 -11.97
C ALA A 113 -2.54 53.74 -12.39
N GLY A 114 -3.73 54.30 -12.07
CA GLY A 114 -4.08 55.69 -12.34
C GLY A 114 -3.54 56.70 -11.32
N ALA A 115 -3.33 56.29 -10.06
CA ALA A 115 -2.89 57.15 -8.97
C ALA A 115 -1.38 57.05 -8.77
N GLY A 116 -0.64 57.94 -9.43
CA GLY A 116 0.80 58.07 -9.23
C GLY A 116 1.19 58.22 -7.75
N SER A 117 1.87 57.22 -7.20
CA SER A 117 2.88 57.30 -6.13
C SER A 117 2.50 57.66 -4.67
N THR A 118 1.25 57.65 -4.23
CA THR A 118 0.90 57.86 -2.79
C THR A 118 0.12 56.69 -2.17
N LEU A 119 0.80 55.56 -1.93
CA LEU A 119 0.13 54.26 -1.99
C LEU A 119 0.31 53.27 -0.82
N ALA A 120 1.27 53.52 0.06
CA ALA A 120 1.57 52.59 1.16
C ALA A 120 0.34 52.16 1.99
N PRO A 121 -0.61 53.04 2.39
CA PRO A 121 -1.68 52.64 3.31
C PRO A 121 -2.74 51.73 2.68
N VAL A 122 -2.95 51.81 1.36
CA VAL A 122 -4.05 51.10 0.68
C VAL A 122 -3.63 49.69 0.28
N THR A 123 -2.36 49.50 -0.12
CA THR A 123 -1.77 48.17 -0.31
C THR A 123 -1.79 47.36 0.99
N ASP A 124 -1.56 48.01 2.14
CA ASP A 124 -1.63 47.35 3.45
C ASP A 124 -3.05 46.86 3.79
N VAL A 125 -4.09 47.60 3.41
CA VAL A 125 -5.49 47.17 3.63
C VAL A 125 -5.84 45.98 2.74
N VAL A 126 -5.44 46.01 1.46
CA VAL A 126 -5.66 44.88 0.54
C VAL A 126 -4.91 43.63 1.01
N SER A 127 -3.66 43.79 1.43
CA SER A 127 -2.85 42.67 1.92
C SER A 127 -3.40 42.11 3.25
N ASN A 128 -3.98 42.96 4.12
CA ASN A 128 -4.67 42.50 5.32
C ASN A 128 -5.96 41.74 5.02
N VAL A 129 -6.77 42.19 4.05
CA VAL A 129 -8.01 41.49 3.67
C VAL A 129 -7.69 40.15 3.01
N VAL A 130 -6.75 40.13 2.06
CA VAL A 130 -6.28 38.88 1.42
C VAL A 130 -5.67 37.93 2.46
N GLY A 131 -4.84 38.44 3.36
CA GLY A 131 -4.24 37.65 4.44
C GLY A 131 -5.26 37.10 5.42
N THR A 132 -6.33 37.84 5.73
CA THR A 132 -7.43 37.38 6.59
C THR A 132 -8.23 36.26 5.93
N VAL A 133 -8.47 36.36 4.62
CA VAL A 133 -9.17 35.31 3.85
C VAL A 133 -8.32 34.06 3.71
N GLU A 134 -7.02 34.18 3.40
CA GLU A 134 -6.11 33.02 3.39
C GLU A 134 -6.01 32.37 4.77
N HIS A 135 -5.88 33.14 5.85
CA HIS A 135 -5.86 32.59 7.22
C HIS A 135 -7.17 31.90 7.62
N ALA A 136 -8.31 32.25 7.01
CA ALA A 136 -9.59 31.61 7.28
C ALA A 136 -9.80 30.33 6.44
N VAL A 137 -9.29 30.30 5.20
CA VAL A 137 -9.48 29.18 4.27
C VAL A 137 -8.39 28.11 4.40
N ALA A 138 -7.14 28.51 4.66
CA ALA A 138 -6.02 27.58 4.86
C ALA A 138 -6.30 26.49 5.91
N PRO A 139 -6.78 26.81 7.14
CA PRO A 139 -7.05 25.79 8.16
C PRO A 139 -8.14 24.81 7.73
N LEU A 140 -9.20 25.26 7.03
CA LEU A 140 -10.30 24.38 6.59
C LEU A 140 -9.83 23.33 5.57
N VAL A 141 -8.99 23.74 4.62
CA VAL A 141 -8.39 22.84 3.64
C VAL A 141 -7.44 21.86 4.33
N THR A 142 -6.62 22.35 5.27
CA THR A 142 -5.64 21.48 5.96
C THR A 142 -6.25 20.56 7.02
N GLU A 143 -7.32 20.96 7.70
CA GLU A 143 -7.97 20.15 8.74
C GLU A 143 -8.88 19.07 8.16
N VAL A 144 -9.51 19.33 7.01
CA VAL A 144 -10.48 18.38 6.44
C VAL A 144 -9.86 17.57 5.30
N ILE A 145 -9.15 18.19 4.38
CA ILE A 145 -8.71 17.52 3.15
C ILE A 145 -7.44 16.70 3.40
N THR A 146 -6.50 17.21 4.20
CA THR A 146 -5.20 16.57 4.43
C THR A 146 -5.31 15.24 5.21
N PRO A 147 -6.12 15.12 6.28
CA PRO A 147 -6.28 13.83 6.96
C PRO A 147 -6.99 12.80 6.10
N ILE A 148 -7.98 13.21 5.31
CA ILE A 148 -8.74 12.32 4.41
C ILE A 148 -7.82 11.76 3.31
N THR A 149 -7.02 12.63 2.67
CA THR A 149 -6.04 12.21 1.64
C THR A 149 -4.93 11.35 2.24
N SER A 150 -4.42 11.71 3.42
CA SER A 150 -3.41 10.91 4.13
C SER A 150 -3.95 9.54 4.57
N LEU A 151 -5.23 9.43 4.97
CA LEU A 151 -5.89 8.16 5.28
C LEU A 151 -6.03 7.25 4.04
N LEU A 152 -6.29 7.83 2.87
CA LEU A 152 -6.42 7.09 1.62
C LEU A 152 -5.07 6.52 1.14
N GLU A 153 -3.99 7.30 1.28
CA GLU A 153 -2.62 6.85 0.99
C GLU A 153 -2.12 5.80 2.01
N HIS A 154 -2.41 6.00 3.30
CA HIS A 154 -2.00 5.05 4.34
C HIS A 154 -2.83 3.76 4.35
N GLY A 155 -4.11 3.81 3.96
CA GLY A 155 -4.98 2.63 3.91
C GLY A 155 -4.58 1.60 2.84
N THR A 156 -3.96 2.06 1.75
CA THR A 156 -3.48 1.19 0.66
C THR A 156 -2.01 0.79 0.83
N GLY A 157 -1.18 1.62 1.47
CA GLY A 157 0.25 1.32 1.70
C GLY A 157 0.59 0.67 3.05
N GLY A 158 -0.18 0.92 4.11
CA GLY A 158 0.14 0.50 5.49
C GLY A 158 -0.18 -0.95 5.81
N ALA A 159 -1.17 -1.55 5.14
CA ALA A 159 -1.60 -2.93 5.39
C ALA A 159 -0.54 -3.98 4.98
N LEU A 160 0.40 -3.61 4.09
CA LEU A 160 1.42 -4.52 3.57
C LEU A 160 2.72 -4.52 4.41
N SER A 161 2.94 -3.50 5.24
CA SER A 161 4.14 -3.38 6.07
C SER A 161 4.31 -4.53 7.08
N PRO A 162 3.25 -4.96 7.82
CA PRO A 162 3.36 -6.10 8.73
C PRO A 162 3.70 -7.40 7.99
N VAL A 163 3.07 -7.64 6.84
CA VAL A 163 3.29 -8.86 6.04
C VAL A 163 4.69 -8.86 5.44
N THR A 164 5.15 -7.73 4.92
CA THR A 164 6.49 -7.60 4.33
C THR A 164 7.57 -7.80 5.39
N ASN A 165 7.36 -7.32 6.62
CA ASN A 165 8.27 -7.54 7.74
C ASN A 165 8.27 -9.00 8.22
N ILE A 166 7.11 -9.68 8.23
CA ILE A 166 7.01 -11.11 8.56
C ILE A 166 7.70 -11.96 7.48
N LEU A 167 7.50 -11.63 6.20
CA LEU A 167 8.19 -12.30 5.10
C LEU A 167 9.70 -12.04 5.15
N HIS A 168 10.13 -10.80 5.37
CA HIS A 168 11.57 -10.50 5.52
C HIS A 168 12.19 -11.22 6.71
N GLY A 169 11.45 -11.38 7.82
CA GLY A 169 11.92 -12.14 8.98
C GLY A 169 11.99 -13.65 8.75
N LEU A 170 11.24 -14.19 7.78
CA LEU A 170 11.23 -15.61 7.44
C LEU A 170 12.21 -15.97 6.31
N LEU A 171 12.55 -15.01 5.45
CA LEU A 171 13.54 -15.14 4.37
C LEU A 171 14.95 -14.60 4.73
N GLY A 172 15.12 -14.04 5.93
CA GLY A 172 16.39 -13.55 6.47
C GLY A 172 17.32 -14.65 6.97
#